data_AF-A0A2A3YA36-F1
#
_entry.id   AF-A0A2A3YA36-F1
#
_cell.length_a   1.000
_cell.length_b   1.000
_cell.length_c   1.000
_cell.angle_alpha   90.00
_cell.angle_beta   90.00
_cell.angle_gamma   90.00
#
_symmetry.space_group_name_H-M   'P 1'
#
loop_
_entity.id
_entity.type
_entity.pdbx_description
1 polymer ?
#
loop_
_entity_poly.entity_id
_entity_poly.type
_entity_poly.pdbx_seq_one_letter_code
_entity_poly.pdbx_strand_id
1 'polypeptide(L)'
;MATLNQTLDEVREAIATLHRAVVHDRDSRRSHMADWLDSLFADIETPAQLRESANEALKLYRGGMGSFQDVGTAVMAQAVDGLHAALGAARSAALRN
;
A
#
# COMPACT_ATOMS: atom_id res chain seq x y z
N MET A 1 -12.19 -17.24 2.33
CA MET A 1 -11.81 -16.08 3.15
C MET A 1 -10.31 -16.05 3.21
N ALA A 2 -9.67 -14.94 2.85
CA ALA A 2 -8.23 -14.79 3.04
C ALA A 2 -7.95 -14.64 4.55
N THR A 3 -6.90 -15.28 5.03
CA THR A 3 -6.45 -15.14 6.42
C THR A 3 -5.75 -13.78 6.61
N LEU A 4 -5.54 -13.37 7.86
CA LEU A 4 -4.76 -12.17 8.19
C LEU A 4 -3.40 -12.19 7.47
N ASN A 5 -2.67 -13.30 7.56
CA ASN A 5 -1.34 -13.45 6.98
C ASN A 5 -1.39 -13.37 5.44
N GLN A 6 -2.34 -14.05 4.81
CA GLN A 6 -2.50 -13.97 3.36
C GLN A 6 -2.76 -12.52 2.90
N THR A 7 -3.63 -11.81 3.62
CA THR A 7 -3.97 -10.43 3.27
C THR A 7 -2.78 -9.48 3.50
N LEU A 8 -2.00 -9.72 4.55
CA LEU A 8 -0.78 -8.96 4.84
C LEU A 8 0.30 -9.22 3.77
N ASP A 9 0.46 -10.45 3.32
CA ASP A 9 1.40 -10.83 2.27
C ASP A 9 1.03 -10.17 0.93
N GLU A 10 -0.26 -10.13 0.57
CA GLU A 10 -0.76 -9.42 -0.62
C GLU A 10 -0.44 -7.92 -0.57
N VAL A 11 -0.58 -7.29 0.60
CA VAL A 11 -0.19 -5.87 0.79
C VAL A 11 1.31 -5.69 0.64
N ARG A 12 2.13 -6.56 1.24
CA ARG A 12 3.60 -6.50 1.15
C ARG A 12 4.08 -6.69 -0.28
N GLU A 13 3.47 -7.61 -1.04
CA GLU A 13 3.78 -7.80 -2.46
C GLU A 13 3.44 -6.55 -3.28
N ALA A 14 2.31 -5.90 -2.99
CA ALA A 14 1.95 -4.64 -3.64
C ALA A 14 2.93 -3.50 -3.30
N ILE A 15 3.41 -3.41 -2.05
CA ILE A 15 4.45 -2.44 -1.64
C ILE A 15 5.77 -2.74 -2.37
N ALA A 16 6.19 -4.01 -2.46
CA ALA A 16 7.38 -4.39 -3.22
C ALA A 16 7.26 -4.03 -4.71
N THR A 17 6.06 -4.12 -5.28
CA THR A 17 5.78 -3.69 -6.66
C THR A 17 5.88 -2.17 -6.80
N LEU A 18 5.37 -1.41 -5.84
CA LEU A 18 5.53 0.04 -5.78
C LEU A 18 7.01 0.44 -5.74
N HIS A 19 7.84 -0.22 -4.92
CA HIS A 19 9.29 0.00 -4.89
C HIS A 19 9.95 -0.16 -6.24
N ARG A 20 9.63 -1.23 -6.97
CA ARG A 20 10.16 -1.45 -8.32
C ARG A 20 9.76 -0.34 -9.28
N ALA A 21 8.51 0.12 -9.21
CA ALA A 21 8.03 1.23 -10.03
C ALA A 21 8.72 2.56 -9.69
N VAL A 22 8.91 2.85 -8.40
CA VAL A 22 9.66 4.01 -7.91
C VAL A 22 11.09 4.02 -8.44
N VAL A 23 11.80 2.89 -8.34
CA VAL A 23 13.18 2.80 -8.82
C VAL A 23 13.24 2.96 -10.34
N HIS A 24 12.29 2.38 -11.06
CA HIS A 24 12.17 2.53 -12.51
C HIS A 24 12.01 4.01 -12.92
N ASP A 25 11.12 4.73 -12.25
CA ASP A 25 10.79 6.13 -12.57
C ASP A 25 11.75 7.15 -11.94
N ARG A 26 12.66 6.70 -11.04
CA ARG A 26 13.53 7.55 -10.23
C ARG A 26 12.75 8.59 -9.41
N ASP A 27 11.55 8.23 -8.94
CA ASP A 27 10.68 9.14 -8.18
C ASP A 27 11.04 9.10 -6.69
N SER A 28 12.00 9.93 -6.31
CA SER A 28 12.47 10.03 -4.91
C SER A 28 11.39 10.43 -3.92
N ARG A 29 10.34 11.16 -4.34
CA ARG A 29 9.23 11.54 -3.47
C ARG A 29 8.40 10.32 -3.08
N ARG A 30 8.11 9.45 -4.05
CA ARG A 30 7.34 8.22 -3.83
C ARG A 30 8.18 7.09 -3.24
N SER A 31 9.50 7.15 -3.36
CA SER A 31 10.42 6.27 -2.62
C SER A 31 10.22 6.36 -1.12
N HIS A 32 10.18 7.58 -0.59
CA HIS A 32 9.98 7.77 0.85
C HIS A 32 8.62 7.22 1.33
N MET A 33 7.58 7.30 0.48
CA MET A 33 6.27 6.73 0.79
C MET A 33 6.30 5.20 0.77
N ALA A 34 7.04 4.58 -0.16
CA ALA A 34 7.22 3.13 -0.20
C ALA A 34 7.95 2.62 1.06
N ASP A 35 9.02 3.30 1.50
CA ASP A 35 9.74 2.98 2.75
C ASP A 35 8.85 3.12 3.99
N TRP A 36 8.03 4.18 4.02
CA TRP A 36 7.06 4.40 5.09
C TRP A 36 5.98 3.30 5.13
N LEU A 37 5.50 2.84 3.97
CA LEU A 37 4.56 1.73 3.87
C LEU A 37 5.17 0.41 4.36
N ASP A 38 6.42 0.11 4.03
CA ASP A 38 7.09 -1.08 4.57
C ASP A 38 7.10 -1.06 6.10
N SER A 39 7.44 0.10 6.69
CA SER A 39 7.45 0.28 8.14
C SER A 39 6.05 0.12 8.74
N LEU A 40 5.02 0.64 8.07
CA LEU A 40 3.63 0.60 8.53
C LEU A 40 3.04 -0.83 8.55
N PHE A 41 3.56 -1.73 7.72
CA PHE A 41 3.10 -3.11 7.58
C PHE A 41 4.11 -4.17 8.08
N ALA A 42 5.20 -3.74 8.73
CA ALA A 42 6.24 -4.64 9.24
C ALA A 42 5.72 -5.54 10.38
N ASP A 43 5.08 -4.94 11.39
CA ASP A 43 4.77 -5.61 12.66
C ASP A 43 3.25 -5.75 12.92
N ILE A 44 2.48 -6.10 11.88
CA ILE A 44 1.04 -6.32 12.01
C ILE A 44 0.76 -7.72 12.52
N GLU A 45 0.17 -7.81 13.71
CA GLU A 45 -0.17 -9.07 14.37
C GLU A 45 -1.68 -9.30 14.49
N THR A 46 -2.48 -8.23 14.33
CA THR A 46 -3.93 -8.28 14.55
C THR A 46 -4.72 -7.73 13.36
N PRO A 47 -5.98 -8.18 13.16
CA PRO A 47 -6.86 -7.60 12.15
C PRO A 47 -7.14 -6.10 12.37
N ALA A 48 -7.15 -5.66 13.64
CA ALA A 48 -7.36 -4.26 13.98
C ALA A 48 -6.19 -3.38 13.51
N GLN A 49 -4.95 -3.80 13.77
CA GLN A 49 -3.75 -3.13 13.24
C GLN A 49 -3.75 -3.12 11.72
N LEU A 50 -4.09 -4.24 11.06
CA LEU A 50 -4.20 -4.30 9.60
C LEU A 50 -5.17 -3.25 9.06
N ARG A 51 -6.34 -3.11 9.70
CA ARG A 51 -7.35 -2.13 9.31
C ARG A 51 -6.85 -0.70 9.49
N GLU A 52 -6.24 -0.40 10.63
CA GLU A 52 -5.74 0.92 10.96
C GLU A 52 -4.65 1.36 9.99
N SER A 53 -3.63 0.50 9.81
CA SER A 53 -2.56 0.70 8.82
C SER A 53 -3.11 0.87 7.41
N ALA A 54 -4.09 0.06 6.99
CA ALA A 54 -4.73 0.21 5.68
C ALA A 54 -5.47 1.54 5.54
N ASN A 55 -6.17 2.00 6.56
CA ASN A 55 -6.83 3.31 6.53
C ASN A 55 -5.82 4.46 6.47
N GLU A 56 -4.69 4.36 7.17
CA GLU A 56 -3.63 5.36 7.12
C GLU A 56 -3.01 5.44 5.72
N ALA A 57 -2.65 4.28 5.15
CA ALA A 57 -2.11 4.19 3.79
C ALA A 57 -3.08 4.72 2.72
N LEU A 58 -4.39 4.46 2.88
CA LEU A 58 -5.42 4.96 1.96
C LEU A 58 -5.53 6.50 1.93
N LYS A 59 -4.96 7.22 2.91
CA LYS A 59 -4.91 8.69 2.86
C LYS A 59 -3.99 9.20 1.74
N LEU A 60 -3.00 8.41 1.31
CA LEU A 60 -2.10 8.77 0.19
C LEU A 60 -2.84 8.98 -1.15
N TYR A 61 -4.06 8.45 -1.27
CA TYR A 61 -4.91 8.58 -2.46
C TYR A 61 -5.81 9.83 -2.43
N ARG A 62 -5.85 10.56 -1.30
CA ARG A 62 -6.71 11.75 -1.12
C ARG A 62 -6.04 13.06 -1.55
N GLY A 63 -4.81 13.01 -2.05
CA GLY A 63 -4.03 14.17 -2.50
C GLY A 63 -3.03 14.67 -1.46
N GLY A 64 -2.10 15.54 -1.88
CA GLY A 64 -0.98 16.04 -1.07
C GLY A 64 0.40 15.79 -1.69
N MET A 65 1.46 16.25 -1.02
CA MET A 65 2.84 16.02 -1.47
C MET A 65 3.20 14.52 -1.30
N GLY A 66 3.65 13.88 -2.38
CA GLY A 66 3.92 12.43 -2.39
C GLY A 66 2.67 11.57 -2.60
N SER A 67 1.52 12.18 -2.90
CA SER A 67 0.29 11.45 -3.19
C SER A 67 0.35 10.63 -4.48
N PHE A 68 -0.56 9.67 -4.54
CA PHE A 68 -0.73 8.74 -5.64
C PHE A 68 -1.70 9.24 -6.75
N GLN A 69 -2.21 10.47 -6.64
CA GLN A 69 -3.12 11.04 -7.65
C GLN A 69 -2.44 11.45 -8.96
N ASP A 70 -1.18 11.90 -8.89
CA ASP A 70 -0.47 12.50 -10.02
C ASP A 70 0.74 11.64 -10.44
N VAL A 71 0.48 10.38 -10.74
CA VAL A 71 1.53 9.44 -11.16
C VAL A 71 1.85 9.61 -12.65
N GLY A 72 3.10 9.96 -12.95
CA GLY A 72 3.51 10.37 -14.29
C GLY A 72 3.71 9.24 -15.31
N THR A 73 3.66 7.97 -14.89
CA THR A 73 3.90 6.82 -15.78
C THR A 73 2.86 5.71 -15.59
N ALA A 74 2.69 4.90 -16.63
CA ALA A 74 1.81 3.73 -16.59
C ALA A 74 2.28 2.66 -15.59
N VAL A 75 3.61 2.49 -15.43
CA VAL A 75 4.19 1.53 -14.47
C VAL A 75 3.86 1.93 -13.04
N MET A 76 4.02 3.22 -12.72
CA MET A 76 3.66 3.76 -11.41
C MET A 76 2.15 3.68 -11.18
N ALA A 77 1.33 4.01 -12.18
CA ALA A 77 -0.12 3.90 -12.09
C ALA A 77 -0.57 2.47 -11.78
N GLN A 78 -0.05 1.48 -12.49
CA GLN A 78 -0.36 0.08 -12.25
C GLN A 78 0.04 -0.37 -10.84
N ALA A 79 1.22 0.03 -10.36
CA ALA A 79 1.68 -0.30 -9.02
C ALA A 79 0.80 0.34 -7.93
N VAL A 80 0.44 1.60 -8.12
CA VAL A 80 -0.46 2.35 -7.23
C VAL A 80 -1.86 1.77 -7.18
N ASP A 81 -2.42 1.37 -8.32
CA ASP A 81 -3.74 0.75 -8.41
C ASP A 81 -3.75 -0.63 -7.75
N GLY A 82 -2.69 -1.43 -7.96
CA GLY A 82 -2.50 -2.71 -7.29
C GLY A 82 -2.44 -2.57 -5.77
N LEU A 83 -1.68 -1.59 -5.28
CA LEU A 83 -1.63 -1.26 -3.85
C LEU A 83 -3.00 -0.81 -3.33
N HIS A 84 -3.74 0.02 -4.09
CA HIS A 84 -5.05 0.49 -3.68
C HIS A 84 -6.03 -0.67 -3.47
N ALA A 85 -6.00 -1.64 -4.40
CA ALA A 85 -6.83 -2.84 -4.32
C ALA A 85 -6.46 -3.70 -3.10
N ALA A 86 -5.18 -3.94 -2.86
CA ALA A 86 -4.70 -4.71 -1.72
C ALA A 86 -5.09 -4.06 -0.37
N LEU A 87 -4.95 -2.73 -0.25
CA LEU A 87 -5.37 -1.98 0.94
C LEU A 87 -6.90 -2.02 1.14
N GLY A 88 -7.66 -1.94 0.05
CA GLY A 88 -9.12 -2.10 0.06
C GLY A 88 -9.56 -3.48 0.54
N ALA A 89 -8.87 -4.53 0.09
CA ALA A 89 -9.08 -5.90 0.55
C ALA A 89 -8.72 -6.04 2.04
N ALA A 90 -7.57 -5.53 2.47
CA ALA A 90 -7.12 -5.52 3.87
C ALA A 90 -8.13 -4.87 4.82
N ARG A 91 -8.62 -3.67 4.47
CA ARG A 91 -9.64 -2.97 5.25
C ARG A 91 -10.95 -3.76 5.36
N SER A 92 -11.31 -4.48 4.30
CA SER A 92 -12.57 -5.24 4.21
C SER A 92 -12.49 -6.62 4.86
N ALA A 93 -11.32 -7.27 4.84
CA ALA A 93 -11.07 -8.53 5.50
C ALA A 93 -11.10 -8.34 7.03
N ALA A 94 -10.55 -7.24 7.52
CA ALA A 94 -10.60 -6.88 8.94
C ALA A 94 -12.00 -6.58 9.49
N LEU A 95 -13.02 -6.43 8.64
CA LEU A 95 -14.43 -6.29 9.08
C LEU A 95 -15.15 -7.63 9.28
N ARG A 96 -14.57 -8.72 8.78
CA ARG A 96 -15.23 -10.03 8.73
C ARG A 96 -14.74 -11.01 9.80
N ASN A 97 -13.81 -10.59 10.65
CA ASN A 97 -13.27 -11.36 11.77
C ASN A 97 -13.71 -10.75 13.10
#